data_AF-A0A183EXH4-F1
#
_entry.id   AF-A0A183EXH4-F1
#
_cell.length_a   1.000
_cell.length_b   1.000
_cell.length_c   1.000
_cell.angle_alpha   90.00
_cell.angle_beta   90.00
_cell.angle_gamma   90.00
#
_symmetry.space_group_name_H-M   'P 1'
#
loop_
_entity.id
_entity.type
_entity.pdbx_description
1 polymer ?
#
loop_
_entity_poly.entity_id
_entity_poly.type
_entity_poly.pdbx_seq_one_letter_code
_entity_poly.pdbx_strand_id
1 'polypeptide(L)'
;MLVVGGLPMFYMELALGQFHRSGCISIWKKICPMFKGIGYGICFICTFIACFYNAVIAHAVYFVFSSLQVTIGNFPNLHKEAK
;
A
#
# COMPACT_ATOMS: atom_id res chain seq x y z
N MET A 1 17.16 8.99 -12.87
CA MET A 1 16.78 7.66 -12.32
C MET A 1 15.30 7.33 -12.59
N LEU A 2 14.34 8.24 -12.36
CA LEU A 2 12.92 7.95 -12.58
C LEU A 2 12.56 7.60 -14.05
N VAL A 3 12.95 8.43 -15.02
CA VAL A 3 12.59 8.22 -16.44
C VAL A 3 13.33 7.03 -17.08
N VAL A 4 14.58 6.79 -16.67
CA VAL A 4 15.44 5.75 -17.26
C VAL A 4 15.40 4.40 -16.54
N GLY A 5 14.97 4.35 -15.27
CA GLY A 5 14.97 3.13 -14.47
C GLY A 5 13.59 2.81 -13.88
N GLY A 6 13.03 3.76 -13.12
CA GLY A 6 11.74 3.55 -12.45
C GLY A 6 10.57 3.35 -13.41
N LEU A 7 10.42 4.23 -14.40
CA LEU A 7 9.33 4.21 -15.37
C LEU A 7 9.38 2.96 -16.28
N PRO A 8 10.54 2.57 -16.85
CA PRO A 8 10.62 1.35 -17.66
C PRO A 8 10.35 0.08 -16.86
N MET A 9 10.86 -0.03 -15.62
CA MET A 9 10.62 -1.20 -14.76
C MET A 9 9.15 -1.34 -14.38
N PHE A 10 8.50 -0.22 -14.01
CA PHE A 10 7.08 -0.20 -13.69
C PHE A 10 6.23 -0.57 -14.91
N TYR A 11 6.54 -0.01 -16.08
CA TYR A 11 5.84 -0.35 -17.32
C TYR A 11 5.98 -1.83 -17.68
N MET A 12 7.19 -2.38 -17.56
CA MET A 12 7.46 -3.80 -17.83
C MET A 12 6.62 -4.72 -16.93
N GLU A 13 6.55 -4.43 -15.63
CA GLU A 13 5.78 -5.24 -14.67
C GLU A 13 4.27 -5.18 -14.95
N LEU A 14 3.74 -3.99 -15.26
CA LEU A 14 2.34 -3.83 -15.65
C LEU A 14 2.01 -4.57 -16.94
N ALA A 15 2.82 -4.40 -17.99
CA ALA A 15 2.62 -5.06 -19.27
C ALA A 15 2.67 -6.59 -19.14
N LEU A 16 3.61 -7.11 -18.34
CA LEU A 16 3.73 -8.54 -18.04
C LEU A 16 2.49 -9.08 -17.33
N GLY A 17 2.02 -8.38 -16.29
CA GLY A 17 0.83 -8.76 -15.53
C GLY A 17 -0.43 -8.79 -16.40
N GLN A 18 -0.61 -7.79 -17.26
CA GLN A 18 -1.75 -7.72 -18.18
C GLN A 18 -1.70 -8.79 -19.28
N PHE A 19 -0.53 -9.05 -19.86
CA PHE A 19 -0.37 -10.04 -20.94
C PHE A 19 -0.60 -11.48 -20.44
N HIS A 20 -0.03 -11.85 -19.30
CA HIS A 20 -0.13 -13.21 -18.79
C HIS A 20 -1.39 -13.46 -17.93
N ARG A 21 -2.09 -12.40 -17.51
CA ARG A 21 -3.29 -12.44 -16.64
C ARG A 21 -3.12 -13.40 -15.45
N SER A 22 -1.94 -13.41 -14.87
CA SER A 22 -1.52 -14.37 -13.85
C SER A 22 -0.83 -13.64 -12.71
N GLY A 23 -1.00 -14.14 -11.48
CA GLY A 23 -0.35 -13.58 -10.31
C GLY A 23 1.17 -13.76 -10.29
N CYS A 24 1.82 -13.09 -9.34
CA CYS A 24 3.27 -12.95 -9.24
C CYS A 24 4.01 -14.29 -9.15
N ILE A 25 3.42 -15.35 -8.60
CA ILE A 25 4.06 -16.68 -8.51
C ILE A 25 3.85 -17.48 -9.82
N SER A 26 2.67 -17.39 -10.40
CA SER A 26 2.29 -18.18 -11.58
C SER A 26 2.92 -17.65 -12.86
N ILE A 27 3.25 -16.36 -12.92
CA ILE A 27 3.87 -15.74 -14.09
C ILE A 27 5.28 -16.28 -14.35
N TRP A 28 6.07 -16.48 -13.30
CA TRP A 28 7.43 -17.03 -13.42
C TRP A 28 7.44 -18.47 -13.91
N LYS A 29 6.39 -19.26 -13.65
CA LYS A 29 6.25 -20.60 -14.23
C LYS A 29 6.10 -20.58 -15.76
N LYS A 30 5.50 -19.53 -16.32
CA LYS A 30 5.23 -19.39 -17.76
C LYS A 30 6.41 -18.77 -18.52
N ILE A 31 7.16 -17.88 -17.88
CA ILE A 31 8.30 -17.18 -18.50
C ILE A 31 9.59 -17.97 -18.36
N CYS A 32 9.97 -18.30 -17.11
CA CYS A 32 11.19 -19.04 -16.83
C CYS A 32 11.07 -19.74 -15.47
N PRO A 33 10.83 -21.06 -15.44
CA PRO A 33 10.57 -21.79 -14.19
C PRO A 33 11.75 -21.79 -13.21
N MET A 34 12.98 -21.52 -13.67
CA MET A 34 14.15 -21.37 -12.81
C MET A 34 14.04 -20.16 -11.87
N PHE A 35 13.37 -19.08 -12.30
CA PHE A 35 13.18 -17.85 -11.52
C PHE A 35 11.92 -17.84 -10.66
N LYS A 36 11.29 -19.00 -10.46
CA LYS A 36 10.08 -19.12 -9.61
C LYS A 36 10.31 -18.61 -8.17
N GLY A 37 11.54 -18.67 -7.67
CA GLY A 37 11.92 -18.13 -6.35
C GLY A 37 11.63 -16.63 -6.18
N ILE A 38 11.72 -15.85 -7.27
CA ILE A 38 11.45 -14.41 -7.25
C ILE A 38 10.01 -14.13 -6.82
N GLY A 39 9.04 -14.89 -7.37
CA GLY A 39 7.63 -14.74 -7.02
C GLY A 39 7.34 -15.00 -5.53
N TYR A 40 7.99 -16.01 -4.94
CA TYR A 40 7.86 -16.29 -3.51
C TYR A 40 8.52 -15.22 -2.65
N GLY A 41 9.69 -14.71 -3.06
CA GLY A 41 10.36 -13.60 -2.38
C GLY A 41 9.50 -12.34 -2.33
N ILE A 42 8.85 -11.99 -3.45
CA ILE A 42 7.92 -10.85 -3.51
C ILE A 42 6.76 -11.05 -2.52
N CYS A 43 6.13 -12.23 -2.48
CA CYS A 43 5.06 -12.51 -1.52
C CYS A 43 5.52 -12.43 -0.06
N PHE A 44 6.74 -12.87 0.25
CA PHE A 44 7.30 -12.78 1.59
C PHE A 44 7.52 -11.31 2.00
N ILE A 45 8.10 -10.51 1.11
CA ILE A 45 8.30 -9.07 1.33
C ILE A 45 6.96 -8.35 1.52
N CYS A 46 5.96 -8.62 0.69
CA CYS A 46 4.62 -8.04 0.82
C CYS A 46 3.97 -8.38 2.18
N THR A 47 4.13 -9.62 2.66
CA THR A 47 3.63 -10.02 3.98
C THR A 47 4.32 -9.24 5.10
N PHE A 48 5.65 -9.11 5.04
CA PHE A 48 6.40 -8.36 6.03
C PHE A 48 6.01 -6.87 6.05
N ILE A 49 5.82 -6.28 4.86
CA ILE A 49 5.36 -4.90 4.72
C ILE A 49 3.95 -4.73 5.30
N ALA A 50 3.04 -5.66 5.02
CA ALA A 50 1.70 -5.60 5.58
C ALA A 50 1.70 -5.58 7.12
N CYS A 51 2.58 -6.34 7.77
CA CYS A 51 2.65 -6.38 9.24
C CYS A 51 2.94 -5.00 9.86
N PHE A 52 3.93 -4.27 9.37
CA PHE A 52 4.28 -2.97 9.95
C PHE A 52 3.46 -1.81 9.36
N TYR A 53 3.13 -1.86 8.08
CA TYR A 53 2.44 -0.75 7.40
C TYR A 53 1.00 -0.58 7.92
N ASN A 54 0.34 -1.68 8.29
CA ASN A 54 -0.98 -1.61 8.93
C ASN A 54 -0.96 -0.86 10.27
N ALA A 55 0.15 -0.92 11.03
CA ALA A 55 0.28 -0.16 12.27
C ALA A 55 0.31 1.36 12.02
N VAL A 56 0.99 1.78 10.95
CA VAL A 56 1.03 3.19 10.52
C VAL A 56 -0.37 3.66 10.08
N ILE A 57 -1.09 2.83 9.32
CA ILE A 57 -2.48 3.13 8.94
C ILE A 57 -3.37 3.24 10.19
N ALA A 58 -3.23 2.34 11.16
CA ALA A 58 -3.99 2.39 12.41
C ALA A 58 -3.73 3.68 13.20
N HIS A 59 -2.48 4.16 13.24
CA HIS A 59 -2.15 5.46 13.83
C HIS A 59 -2.79 6.62 13.08
N ALA A 60 -2.74 6.63 11.75
CA ALA A 60 -3.40 7.67 10.95
C ALA A 60 -4.91 7.70 11.22
N VAL A 61 -5.55 6.54 11.26
CA VAL A 61 -6.99 6.41 11.57
C VAL A 61 -7.31 6.88 13.00
N TYR A 62 -6.47 6.54 13.99
CA TYR A 62 -6.62 7.01 15.36
C TYR A 62 -6.61 8.53 15.46
N PHE A 63 -5.65 9.19 14.80
CA PHE A 63 -5.57 10.66 14.80
C PHE A 63 -6.75 11.31 14.09
N VAL A 64 -7.28 10.69 13.03
CA VAL A 64 -8.51 11.17 12.37
C VAL A 64 -9.68 11.15 13.35
N PHE A 65 -9.90 10.03 14.05
CA PHE A 65 -11.00 9.95 15.03
C PHE A 65 -10.81 10.87 16.25
N SER A 66 -9.57 10.98 16.76
CA SER A 66 -9.26 11.90 17.85
C SER A 66 -9.54 13.35 17.48
N SER A 67 -9.18 13.77 16.26
CA SER A 67 -9.43 15.13 15.77
C SER A 67 -10.93 15.45 15.60
N LEU A 68 -11.71 14.45 15.18
CA LEU A 68 -13.17 14.57 15.08
C LEU A 68 -13.82 14.70 16.47
N GLN A 69 -13.39 13.89 17.44
CA GLN A 69 -13.90 13.96 18.81
C GLN A 69 -13.57 15.30 19.49
N VAL A 70 -12.35 15.82 19.32
CA VAL A 70 -11.97 17.14 19.86
C VAL A 70 -12.85 18.25 19.29
N THR A 71 -13.16 18.21 17.99
CA THR A 71 -14.02 19.21 17.35
C THR A 71 -15.45 19.14 17.87
N ILE A 72 -16.02 17.93 18.01
CA ILE A 72 -17.40 17.73 18.50
C ILE A 72 -17.51 18.05 20.00
N GLY A 73 -16.49 17.74 20.79
CA GLY A 73 -16.44 18.05 22.23
C GLY A 73 -16.32 19.55 22.54
N ASN A 74 -15.68 20.32 21.66
CA ASN A 74 -15.58 21.78 21.80
C ASN A 74 -16.78 22.54 21.21
N PHE A 75 -17.60 21.91 20.37
CA PHE A 75 -18.82 22.49 19.79
C PHE A 75 -19.79 23.10 20.83
N PRO A 76 -20.11 22.47 21.98
CA PRO A 76 -20.97 23.08 23.00
C PRO A 76 -20.33 24.28 23.74
N ASN A 77 -19.00 24.40 23.74
CA ASN A 77 -18.30 25.53 24.38
C ASN A 77 -18.20 26.76 23.46
N LEU A 78 -18.07 26.56 22.14
CA LEU A 78 -18.05 27.65 21.16
C LEU A 78 -19.37 28.44 21.10
N HIS A 79 -20.52 27.79 21.33
CA HIS A 79 -21.81 28.47 21.42
C HIS A 79 -21.97 29.32 22.70
N LYS A 80 -21.16 29.06 23.74
CA LYS A 80 -21.18 29.86 24.98
C LYS A 80 -20.27 31.08 24.92
N GLU A 81 -19.19 31.03 24.14
CA GLU A 81 -18.28 32.19 23.98
C GLU A 81 -18.74 33.17 22.89
N ALA A 82 -19.62 32.75 21.98
CA ALA A 82 -20.20 33.62 20.95
C ALA A 82 -21.41 34.44 21.42
N LYS A 83 -21.70 34.48 22.73
CA LYS A 83 -22.84 35.19 23.34
C LYS A 83 -22.37 36.07 24.48
#